data_AF-A0A9E6JDT6-F1
#
_entry.id   AF-A0A9E6JDT6-F1
#
_cell.length_a   1.000
_cell.length_b   1.000
_cell.length_c   1.000
_cell.angle_alpha   90.00
_cell.angle_beta   90.00
_cell.angle_gamma   90.00
#
_symmetry.space_group_name_H-M   'P 1'
#
loop_
_entity.id
_entity.type
_entity.pdbx_description
1 polymer ?
#
loop_
_entity_poly.entity_id
_entity_poly.type
_entity_poly.pdbx_seq_one_letter_code
_entity_poly.pdbx_strand_id
1 'polypeptide(L)'
;MSAFEKLKAHSKKISHFSHLASICGWDQAAVMPSGGNQARSEAMAELSVHIHGLNTQPQLADWFAEAEGESLNTDDKATLRELKRQWQQANLLPEELVQAKSLAGSKCEHAWRTQRGDNDWVGFEKNWAEVVKLSQEEAQIRAEANGLTPYDAMLDIYEPGTSSVSLDTLFSNVKSWLPELIDEVIEKQSSEQFIQPEGQFATDKQKALGLEVMKLLQFDFEHGRLDESVHPFCGGVPSDVRITTRYDENEFVQSLMGIVHETGHARYEQGLPKSLAGLPSGEARSMGIHESQSLFFEMQVGRSDAFIAHLAGFAAKHFDGHNPALFSQENFHKLYTRVKKDFIRVDADELTYPAHVILRYEIERDLINGKIKHTDVPELWNEKMQAYLGLSTKDNFKNGCMQDIHWTDGAFGYFPSYTLGAMYAAQFMAAMKQTVDVDAAIKAGNLTPIFSWLSDNIWNKGSLLTTDELVKQATGDTLNAQFFKDHLKIRYLG
;
A
#
# COMPACT_ATOMS: atom_id res chain seq x y z
N MET A 1 -2.19 -18.93 34.71
CA MET A 1 -1.95 -17.93 33.63
C MET A 1 -3.23 -17.15 33.48
N SER A 2 -3.17 -15.81 33.47
CA SER A 2 -4.37 -14.97 33.28
C SER A 2 -4.95 -15.16 31.87
N ALA A 3 -6.19 -14.73 31.64
CA ALA A 3 -6.83 -14.88 30.33
C ALA A 3 -6.11 -14.04 29.26
N PHE A 4 -5.67 -12.84 29.62
CA PHE A 4 -4.86 -12.00 28.74
C PHE A 4 -3.54 -12.68 28.33
N GLU A 5 -2.83 -13.32 29.25
CA GLU A 5 -1.60 -14.04 28.92
C GLU A 5 -1.85 -15.29 28.07
N LYS A 6 -3.01 -15.96 28.23
CA LYS A 6 -3.42 -17.05 27.31
C LYS A 6 -3.65 -16.52 25.89
N LEU A 7 -4.33 -15.39 25.74
CA LEU A 7 -4.58 -14.75 24.43
C LEU A 7 -3.25 -14.37 23.75
N LYS A 8 -2.30 -13.78 24.49
CA LYS A 8 -0.96 -13.46 23.96
C LYS A 8 -0.20 -14.70 23.52
N ALA A 9 -0.20 -15.76 24.34
CA ALA A 9 0.45 -17.02 23.99
C ALA A 9 -0.18 -17.66 22.74
N HIS A 10 -1.51 -17.60 22.61
CA HIS A 10 -2.24 -18.12 21.46
C HIS A 10 -1.96 -17.33 20.18
N SER A 11 -1.96 -16.00 20.26
CA SER A 11 -1.57 -15.11 19.15
C SER A 11 -0.17 -15.41 18.64
N LYS A 12 0.81 -15.57 19.54
CA LYS A 12 2.18 -15.93 19.17
C LYS A 12 2.27 -17.31 18.50
N LYS A 13 1.43 -18.26 18.90
CA LYS A 13 1.33 -19.55 18.21
C LYS A 13 0.82 -19.36 16.78
N ILE A 14 -0.22 -18.56 16.58
CA ILE A 14 -0.78 -18.26 15.26
C ILE A 14 0.27 -17.57 14.39
N SER A 15 1.00 -16.57 14.92
CA SER A 15 2.00 -15.82 14.15
C SER A 15 3.13 -16.68 13.59
N HIS A 16 3.50 -17.78 14.27
CA HIS A 16 4.48 -18.73 13.75
C HIS A 16 3.98 -19.47 12.50
N PHE A 17 2.69 -19.81 12.45
CA PHE A 17 2.08 -20.39 11.25
C PHE A 17 1.89 -19.36 10.15
N SER A 18 1.48 -18.15 10.50
CA SER A 18 1.41 -17.03 9.55
C SER A 18 2.76 -16.72 8.93
N HIS A 19 3.86 -16.79 9.70
CA HIS A 19 5.22 -16.67 9.17
C HIS A 19 5.50 -17.73 8.09
N LEU A 20 5.22 -19.00 8.35
CA LEU A 20 5.40 -20.07 7.34
C LEU A 20 4.57 -19.80 6.09
N ALA A 21 3.32 -19.33 6.25
CA ALA A 21 2.47 -18.96 5.13
C ALA A 21 3.09 -17.81 4.32
N SER A 22 3.58 -16.75 4.97
CA SER A 22 4.23 -15.61 4.32
C SER A 22 5.46 -16.03 3.52
N ILE A 23 6.32 -16.90 4.07
CA ILE A 23 7.52 -17.39 3.35
C ILE A 23 7.14 -18.27 2.16
N CYS A 24 6.12 -19.12 2.31
CA CYS A 24 5.63 -19.95 1.21
C CYS A 24 4.99 -19.11 0.09
N GLY A 25 4.30 -18.03 0.45
CA GLY A 25 3.74 -17.05 -0.50
C GLY A 25 4.84 -16.31 -1.27
N TRP A 26 5.86 -15.81 -0.57
CA TRP A 26 7.04 -15.22 -1.21
C TRP A 26 7.73 -16.22 -2.14
N ASP A 27 7.95 -17.45 -1.70
CA ASP A 27 8.62 -18.48 -2.50
C ASP A 27 7.84 -18.78 -3.78
N GLN A 28 6.51 -18.84 -3.68
CA GLN A 28 5.61 -19.06 -4.81
C GLN A 28 5.74 -17.96 -5.86
N ALA A 29 5.92 -16.71 -5.44
CA ALA A 29 6.02 -15.55 -6.31
C ALA A 29 7.42 -15.34 -6.92
N ALA A 30 8.48 -15.78 -6.23
CA ALA A 30 9.86 -15.44 -6.58
C ALA A 30 10.68 -16.61 -7.14
N VAL A 31 10.66 -17.79 -6.50
CA VAL A 31 11.65 -18.85 -6.76
C VAL A 31 11.05 -20.23 -7.06
N MET A 32 9.75 -20.43 -6.80
CA MET A 32 9.09 -21.72 -6.98
C MET A 32 9.09 -22.15 -8.46
N PRO A 33 9.48 -23.40 -8.78
CA PRO A 33 9.37 -23.90 -10.15
C PRO A 33 7.91 -24.04 -10.58
N SER A 34 7.62 -23.80 -11.87
CA SER A 34 6.25 -23.80 -12.43
C SER A 34 5.47 -25.08 -12.18
N GLY A 35 6.13 -26.24 -12.16
CA GLY A 35 5.50 -27.54 -11.87
C GLY A 35 5.10 -27.74 -10.40
N GLY A 36 5.50 -26.85 -9.48
CA GLY A 36 5.23 -26.96 -8.05
C GLY A 36 3.87 -26.40 -7.60
N ASN A 37 3.13 -25.71 -8.50
CA ASN A 37 1.96 -24.93 -8.12
C ASN A 37 0.88 -25.75 -7.42
N GLN A 38 0.56 -26.95 -7.90
CA GLN A 38 -0.48 -27.79 -7.28
C GLN A 38 -0.14 -28.14 -5.83
N ALA A 39 1.07 -28.66 -5.58
CA ALA A 39 1.50 -29.04 -4.24
C ALA A 39 1.58 -27.82 -3.30
N ARG A 40 2.02 -26.66 -3.81
CA ARG A 40 2.03 -25.39 -3.05
C ARG A 40 0.63 -24.95 -2.67
N SER A 41 -0.30 -24.93 -3.63
CA SER A 41 -1.67 -24.50 -3.41
C SER A 41 -2.40 -25.40 -2.41
N GLU A 42 -2.25 -26.72 -2.50
CA GLU A 42 -2.85 -27.68 -1.56
C GLU A 42 -2.31 -27.46 -0.13
N ALA A 43 -0.98 -27.34 0.04
CA ALA A 43 -0.38 -27.12 1.35
C ALA A 43 -0.76 -25.76 1.97
N MET A 44 -0.82 -24.70 1.16
CA MET A 44 -1.24 -23.36 1.60
C MET A 44 -2.71 -23.31 2.00
N ALA A 45 -3.57 -24.05 1.31
CA ALA A 45 -4.98 -24.16 1.65
C ALA A 45 -5.17 -24.81 3.03
N GLU A 46 -4.51 -25.95 3.29
CA GLU A 46 -4.55 -26.62 4.60
C GLU A 46 -3.99 -25.74 5.73
N LEU A 47 -2.88 -25.05 5.48
CA LEU A 47 -2.31 -24.10 6.45
C LEU A 47 -3.27 -22.94 6.75
N SER A 48 -3.94 -22.42 5.73
CA SER A 48 -4.94 -21.35 5.89
C SER A 48 -6.13 -21.83 6.73
N VAL A 49 -6.66 -23.04 6.48
CA VAL A 49 -7.71 -23.66 7.30
C VAL A 49 -7.25 -23.84 8.74
N HIS A 50 -6.01 -24.29 8.95
CA HIS A 50 -5.45 -24.43 10.31
C HIS A 50 -5.37 -23.10 11.05
N ILE A 51 -4.84 -22.06 10.41
CA ILE A 51 -4.75 -20.71 10.98
C ILE A 51 -6.15 -20.16 11.29
N HIS A 52 -7.10 -20.31 10.36
CA HIS A 52 -8.48 -19.89 10.57
C HIS A 52 -9.11 -20.60 11.77
N GLY A 53 -8.99 -21.93 11.85
CA GLY A 53 -9.49 -22.71 12.99
C GLY A 53 -8.83 -22.35 14.32
N LEU A 54 -7.59 -21.84 14.34
CA LEU A 54 -6.97 -21.26 15.54
C LEU A 54 -7.58 -19.90 15.88
N ASN A 55 -7.89 -19.07 14.89
CA ASN A 55 -8.50 -17.75 15.09
C ASN A 55 -9.96 -17.81 15.54
N THR A 56 -10.67 -18.92 15.30
CA THR A 56 -12.12 -19.04 15.59
C THR A 56 -12.45 -20.02 16.70
N GLN A 57 -11.46 -20.39 17.54
CA GLN A 57 -11.69 -21.34 18.62
C GLN A 57 -12.75 -20.83 19.63
N PRO A 58 -13.76 -21.64 20.01
CA PRO A 58 -14.87 -21.18 20.85
C PRO A 58 -14.45 -20.59 22.20
N GLN A 59 -13.41 -21.14 22.82
CA GLN A 59 -12.90 -20.65 24.12
C GLN A 59 -12.28 -19.25 24.08
N LEU A 60 -12.00 -18.69 22.88
CA LEU A 60 -11.47 -17.34 22.76
C LEU A 60 -12.48 -16.31 23.28
N ALA A 61 -13.79 -16.53 23.07
CA ALA A 61 -14.84 -15.66 23.58
C ALA A 61 -14.78 -15.51 25.10
N ASP A 62 -14.62 -16.63 25.82
CA ASP A 62 -14.47 -16.65 27.28
C ASP A 62 -13.18 -15.95 27.71
N TRP A 63 -12.07 -16.19 27.02
CA TRP A 63 -10.79 -15.53 27.34
C TRP A 63 -10.84 -14.02 27.13
N PHE A 64 -11.49 -13.53 26.07
CA PHE A 64 -11.69 -12.09 25.87
C PHE A 64 -12.57 -11.48 26.96
N ALA A 65 -13.68 -12.14 27.31
CA ALA A 65 -14.58 -11.67 28.37
C ALA A 65 -13.88 -11.61 29.74
N GLU A 66 -13.07 -12.62 30.09
CA GLU A 66 -12.26 -12.62 31.31
C GLU A 66 -11.18 -11.52 31.28
N ALA A 67 -10.46 -11.37 30.16
CA ALA A 67 -9.37 -10.42 30.01
C ALA A 67 -9.83 -8.95 30.10
N GLU A 68 -11.06 -8.64 29.68
CA GLU A 68 -11.65 -7.30 29.83
C GLU A 68 -11.84 -6.87 31.30
N GLY A 69 -11.97 -7.84 32.21
CA GLY A 69 -12.04 -7.59 33.65
C GLY A 69 -10.68 -7.49 34.35
N GLU A 70 -9.58 -7.77 33.64
CA GLU A 70 -8.22 -7.73 34.21
C GLU A 70 -7.70 -6.29 34.35
N SER A 71 -6.90 -6.05 35.39
CA SER A 71 -6.21 -4.76 35.58
C SER A 71 -4.97 -4.67 34.68
N LEU A 72 -5.17 -4.24 33.43
CA LEU A 72 -4.13 -4.09 32.42
C LEU A 72 -3.52 -2.67 32.40
N ASN A 73 -2.23 -2.56 32.08
CA ASN A 73 -1.60 -1.27 31.78
C ASN A 73 -2.02 -0.74 30.39
N THR A 74 -1.58 0.45 30.01
CA THR A 74 -1.97 1.08 28.73
C THR A 74 -1.64 0.22 27.50
N ASP A 75 -0.42 -0.31 27.41
CA ASP A 75 0.03 -1.09 26.25
C ASP A 75 -0.68 -2.44 26.18
N ASP A 76 -0.95 -3.06 27.33
CA ASP A 76 -1.70 -4.31 27.42
C ASP A 76 -3.18 -4.10 27.05
N LYS A 77 -3.78 -2.95 27.39
CA LYS A 77 -5.14 -2.58 26.92
C LYS A 77 -5.17 -2.40 25.40
N ALA A 78 -4.18 -1.73 24.82
CA ALA A 78 -4.06 -1.61 23.37
C ALA A 78 -3.87 -2.98 22.71
N THR A 79 -3.04 -3.84 23.29
CA THR A 79 -2.85 -5.22 22.83
C THR A 79 -4.15 -6.02 22.88
N LEU A 80 -4.92 -5.92 23.96
CA LEU A 80 -6.23 -6.58 24.05
C LEU A 80 -7.20 -6.06 22.98
N ARG A 81 -7.22 -4.75 22.72
CA ARG A 81 -8.04 -4.13 21.65
C ARG A 81 -7.70 -4.72 20.28
N GLU A 82 -6.42 -4.79 19.91
CA GLU A 82 -6.01 -5.31 18.60
C GLU A 82 -6.23 -6.83 18.46
N LEU A 83 -5.99 -7.60 19.53
CA LEU A 83 -6.33 -9.03 19.58
C LEU A 83 -7.83 -9.25 19.36
N LYS A 84 -8.67 -8.46 20.03
CA LYS A 84 -10.13 -8.55 19.91
C LYS A 84 -10.58 -8.17 18.50
N ARG A 85 -9.99 -7.12 17.92
CA ARG A 85 -10.24 -6.70 16.53
C ARG A 85 -9.93 -7.83 15.56
N GLN A 86 -8.74 -8.43 15.59
CA GLN A 86 -8.40 -9.55 14.69
C GLN A 86 -9.34 -10.75 14.88
N TRP A 87 -9.67 -11.09 16.13
CA TRP A 87 -10.62 -12.17 16.43
C TRP A 87 -12.01 -11.90 15.84
N GLN A 88 -12.55 -10.69 16.04
CA GLN A 88 -13.84 -10.30 15.46
C GLN A 88 -13.81 -10.37 13.94
N GLN A 89 -12.76 -9.86 13.30
CA GLN A 89 -12.61 -9.89 11.84
C GLN A 89 -12.59 -11.33 11.29
N ALA A 90 -12.00 -12.27 12.02
CA ALA A 90 -11.94 -13.68 11.64
C ALA A 90 -13.24 -14.47 11.93
N ASN A 91 -14.01 -14.06 12.95
CA ASN A 91 -15.13 -14.84 13.47
C ASN A 91 -16.51 -14.29 13.07
N LEU A 92 -16.58 -13.10 12.48
CA LEU A 92 -17.86 -12.44 12.22
C LEU A 92 -18.62 -13.02 11.03
N LEU A 93 -17.90 -13.47 9.99
CA LEU A 93 -18.53 -13.94 8.76
C LEU A 93 -18.91 -15.43 8.86
N PRO A 94 -20.10 -15.82 8.37
CA PRO A 94 -20.46 -17.22 8.22
C PRO A 94 -19.49 -17.96 7.28
N GLU A 95 -19.16 -19.21 7.62
CA GLU A 95 -18.26 -20.06 6.83
C GLU A 95 -18.74 -20.22 5.37
N GLU A 96 -20.05 -20.41 5.16
CA GLU A 96 -20.64 -20.52 3.81
C GLU A 96 -20.41 -19.24 2.97
N LEU A 97 -20.50 -18.06 3.58
CA LEU A 97 -20.25 -16.79 2.90
C LEU A 97 -18.76 -16.64 2.55
N VAL A 98 -17.86 -16.99 3.48
CA VAL A 98 -16.41 -16.98 3.22
C VAL A 98 -16.08 -17.89 2.04
N GLN A 99 -16.61 -19.12 2.02
CA GLN A 99 -16.41 -20.06 0.91
C GLN A 99 -16.97 -19.52 -0.42
N ALA A 100 -18.19 -18.97 -0.42
CA ALA A 100 -18.81 -18.41 -1.61
C ALA A 100 -17.98 -17.26 -2.20
N LYS A 101 -17.48 -16.35 -1.35
CA LYS A 101 -16.60 -15.25 -1.74
C LYS A 101 -15.30 -15.75 -2.36
N SER A 102 -14.62 -16.70 -1.73
CA SER A 102 -13.37 -17.27 -2.25
C SER A 102 -13.57 -17.89 -3.64
N LEU A 103 -14.66 -18.63 -3.85
CA LEU A 103 -14.97 -19.24 -5.14
C LEU A 103 -15.31 -18.18 -6.21
N ALA A 104 -16.17 -17.22 -5.87
CA ALA A 104 -16.56 -16.14 -6.78
C ALA A 104 -15.35 -15.29 -7.19
N GLY A 105 -14.52 -14.92 -6.21
CA GLY A 105 -13.31 -14.12 -6.42
C GLY A 105 -12.30 -14.83 -7.32
N SER A 106 -11.97 -16.09 -7.02
CA SER A 106 -11.04 -16.88 -7.84
C SER A 106 -11.53 -17.06 -9.28
N LYS A 107 -12.82 -17.33 -9.47
CA LYS A 107 -13.42 -17.44 -10.80
C LYS A 107 -13.35 -16.11 -11.56
N CYS A 108 -13.69 -15.01 -10.90
CA CYS A 108 -13.70 -13.68 -11.49
C CYS A 108 -12.29 -13.23 -11.89
N GLU A 109 -11.32 -13.37 -11.00
CA GLU A 109 -9.90 -13.05 -11.22
C GLU A 109 -9.32 -13.85 -12.40
N HIS A 110 -9.56 -15.16 -12.42
CA HIS A 110 -9.08 -16.02 -13.50
C HIS A 110 -9.62 -15.59 -14.86
N ALA A 111 -10.92 -15.29 -14.94
CA ALA A 111 -11.56 -14.82 -16.17
C ALA A 111 -11.05 -13.42 -16.57
N TRP A 112 -10.87 -12.53 -15.59
CA TRP A 112 -10.39 -11.15 -15.79
C TRP A 112 -9.05 -11.09 -16.52
N ARG A 113 -8.11 -12.01 -16.25
CA ARG A 113 -6.79 -12.05 -16.92
C ARG A 113 -6.89 -12.08 -18.45
N THR A 114 -7.89 -12.77 -19.00
CA THR A 114 -8.13 -12.83 -20.45
C THR A 114 -9.08 -11.72 -20.88
N GLN A 115 -10.20 -11.54 -20.16
CA GLN A 115 -11.26 -10.59 -20.52
C GLN A 115 -10.78 -9.14 -20.54
N ARG A 116 -9.85 -8.76 -19.64
CA ARG A 116 -9.20 -7.45 -19.69
C ARG A 116 -8.40 -7.27 -20.98
N GLY A 117 -7.62 -8.28 -21.37
CA GLY A 117 -6.83 -8.25 -22.60
C GLY A 117 -7.70 -8.03 -23.84
N ASP A 118 -8.88 -8.67 -23.84
CA ASP A 118 -9.86 -8.65 -24.93
C ASP A 118 -10.83 -7.47 -24.87
N ASN A 119 -10.72 -6.60 -23.85
CA ASN A 119 -11.65 -5.49 -23.61
C ASN A 119 -13.12 -5.96 -23.44
N ASP A 120 -13.32 -7.18 -22.92
CA ASP A 120 -14.61 -7.85 -22.79
C ASP A 120 -15.31 -7.51 -21.46
N TRP A 121 -15.91 -6.32 -21.40
CA TRP A 121 -16.72 -5.91 -20.25
C TRP A 121 -17.91 -6.82 -20.02
N VAL A 122 -18.62 -7.23 -21.08
CA VAL A 122 -19.86 -8.02 -20.96
C VAL A 122 -19.58 -9.41 -20.39
N GLY A 123 -18.45 -10.03 -20.73
CA GLY A 123 -18.00 -11.27 -20.13
C GLY A 123 -17.53 -11.10 -18.69
N PHE A 124 -16.80 -10.01 -18.40
CA PHE A 124 -16.30 -9.72 -17.05
C PHE A 124 -17.43 -9.43 -16.06
N GLU A 125 -18.37 -8.57 -16.45
CA GLU A 125 -19.52 -8.14 -15.63
C GLU A 125 -20.33 -9.34 -15.11
N LYS A 126 -20.53 -10.38 -15.92
CA LYS A 126 -21.23 -11.61 -15.50
C LYS A 126 -20.55 -12.35 -14.34
N ASN A 127 -19.22 -12.32 -14.29
CA ASN A 127 -18.47 -12.91 -13.18
C ASN A 127 -18.43 -11.96 -11.99
N TRP A 128 -18.27 -10.67 -12.26
CA TRP A 128 -18.12 -9.64 -11.26
C TRP A 128 -19.41 -9.36 -10.46
N ALA A 129 -20.58 -9.52 -11.09
CA ALA A 129 -21.88 -9.33 -10.44
C ALA A 129 -22.04 -10.15 -9.14
N GLU A 130 -21.58 -11.42 -9.13
CA GLU A 130 -21.64 -12.26 -7.93
C GLU A 130 -20.65 -11.80 -6.86
N VAL A 131 -19.45 -11.35 -7.27
CA VAL A 131 -18.47 -10.77 -6.33
C VAL A 131 -19.05 -9.56 -5.62
N VAL A 132 -19.66 -8.63 -6.37
CA VAL A 132 -20.29 -7.42 -5.80
C VAL A 132 -21.40 -7.78 -4.83
N LYS A 133 -22.28 -8.72 -5.20
CA LYS A 133 -23.38 -9.18 -4.33
C LYS A 133 -22.85 -9.75 -3.01
N LEU A 134 -21.86 -10.64 -3.06
CA LEU A 134 -21.29 -11.26 -1.86
C LEU A 134 -20.48 -10.25 -1.01
N SER A 135 -19.80 -9.29 -1.65
CA SER A 135 -19.13 -8.18 -0.94
C SER A 135 -20.13 -7.25 -0.25
N GLN A 136 -21.29 -6.99 -0.83
CA GLN A 136 -22.36 -6.22 -0.17
C GLN A 136 -22.95 -6.98 1.04
N GLU A 137 -23.09 -8.31 0.93
CA GLU A 137 -23.54 -9.15 2.05
C GLU A 137 -22.53 -9.14 3.20
N GLU A 138 -21.23 -9.32 2.90
CA GLU A 138 -20.16 -9.16 3.89
C GLU A 138 -20.21 -7.77 4.53
N ALA A 139 -20.26 -6.72 3.70
CA ALA A 139 -20.26 -5.35 4.16
C ALA A 139 -21.41 -5.10 5.16
N GLN A 140 -22.61 -5.61 4.85
CA GLN A 140 -23.77 -5.50 5.73
C GLN A 140 -23.56 -6.20 7.09
N ILE A 141 -23.06 -7.43 7.09
CA ILE A 141 -22.77 -8.18 8.33
C ILE A 141 -21.75 -7.42 9.19
N ARG A 142 -20.68 -6.90 8.57
CA ARG A 142 -19.65 -6.09 9.24
C ARG A 142 -20.21 -4.78 9.77
N ALA A 143 -21.09 -4.13 9.02
CA ALA A 143 -21.72 -2.87 9.43
C ALA A 143 -22.61 -3.06 10.66
N GLU A 144 -23.45 -4.08 10.66
CA GLU A 144 -24.36 -4.39 11.78
C GLU A 144 -23.60 -4.68 13.08
N ALA A 145 -22.49 -5.42 12.98
CA ALA A 145 -21.67 -5.77 14.14
C ALA A 145 -20.97 -4.56 14.79
N ASN A 146 -20.66 -3.53 14.01
CA ASN A 146 -19.85 -2.39 14.45
C ASN A 146 -20.61 -1.05 14.47
N GLY A 147 -21.87 -1.02 14.05
CA GLY A 147 -22.67 0.20 13.97
C GLY A 147 -22.20 1.18 12.89
N LEU A 148 -21.70 0.66 11.77
CA LEU A 148 -21.13 1.43 10.65
C LEU A 148 -22.05 1.42 9.42
N THR A 149 -21.71 2.22 8.40
CA THR A 149 -22.26 1.99 7.05
C THR A 149 -21.57 0.78 6.40
N PRO A 150 -22.21 0.09 5.43
CA PRO A 150 -21.59 -1.05 4.75
C PRO A 150 -20.20 -0.74 4.20
N TYR A 151 -20.03 0.41 3.52
CA TYR A 151 -18.72 0.77 2.99
C TYR A 151 -17.70 1.10 4.08
N ASP A 152 -18.09 1.82 5.14
CA ASP A 152 -17.18 2.12 6.25
C ASP A 152 -16.69 0.85 6.95
N ALA A 153 -17.52 -0.19 7.03
CA ALA A 153 -17.14 -1.47 7.61
C ALA A 153 -16.11 -2.24 6.75
N MET A 154 -16.14 -2.05 5.42
CA MET A 154 -15.14 -2.59 4.50
C MET A 154 -13.85 -1.77 4.53
N LEU A 155 -13.96 -0.44 4.59
CA LEU A 155 -12.83 0.47 4.75
C LEU A 155 -12.06 0.19 6.05
N ASP A 156 -12.77 -0.06 7.15
CA ASP A 156 -12.19 -0.31 8.46
C ASP A 156 -11.26 -1.54 8.46
N ILE A 157 -11.42 -2.50 7.53
CA ILE A 157 -10.50 -3.65 7.38
C ILE A 157 -9.07 -3.16 7.15
N TYR A 158 -8.89 -2.13 6.32
CA TYR A 158 -7.60 -1.64 5.85
C TYR A 158 -7.16 -0.36 6.56
N GLU A 159 -8.10 0.51 6.91
CA GLU A 159 -7.84 1.82 7.53
C GLU A 159 -8.68 2.01 8.81
N PRO A 160 -8.28 1.37 9.93
CA PRO A 160 -9.05 1.36 11.17
C PRO A 160 -9.36 2.77 11.67
N GLY A 161 -10.63 3.04 11.97
CA GLY A 161 -11.09 4.33 12.50
C GLY A 161 -11.30 5.43 11.46
N THR A 162 -11.10 5.17 10.17
CA THR A 162 -11.49 6.10 9.09
C THR A 162 -12.96 5.91 8.71
N SER A 163 -13.58 6.95 8.14
CA SER A 163 -14.96 6.90 7.62
C SER A 163 -15.08 7.54 6.24
N SER A 164 -16.10 7.15 5.48
CA SER A 164 -16.48 7.83 4.23
C SER A 164 -16.82 9.30 4.45
N VAL A 165 -17.36 9.69 5.61
CA VAL A 165 -17.62 11.10 5.93
C VAL A 165 -16.32 11.92 6.00
N SER A 166 -15.29 11.40 6.67
CA SER A 166 -13.99 12.06 6.74
C SER A 166 -13.29 12.06 5.38
N LEU A 167 -13.35 10.95 4.63
CA LEU A 167 -12.80 10.85 3.28
C LEU A 167 -13.50 11.76 2.27
N ASP A 168 -14.83 11.91 2.35
CA ASP A 168 -15.59 12.80 1.49
C ASP A 168 -15.16 14.25 1.67
N THR A 169 -14.93 14.67 2.92
CA THR A 169 -14.41 16.00 3.24
C THR A 169 -13.00 16.18 2.68
N LEU A 170 -12.12 15.21 2.94
CA LEU A 170 -10.72 15.22 2.52
C LEU A 170 -10.58 15.26 0.99
N PHE A 171 -11.23 14.34 0.28
CA PHE A 171 -11.13 14.26 -1.18
C PHE A 171 -11.91 15.36 -1.89
N SER A 172 -12.98 15.90 -1.31
CA SER A 172 -13.60 17.12 -1.83
C SER A 172 -12.65 18.31 -1.79
N ASN A 173 -11.84 18.44 -0.74
CA ASN A 173 -10.78 19.43 -0.71
C ASN A 173 -9.76 19.18 -1.82
N VAL A 174 -9.22 17.97 -1.97
CA VAL A 174 -8.23 17.64 -3.02
C VAL A 174 -8.76 17.96 -4.41
N LYS A 175 -9.98 17.52 -4.74
CA LYS A 175 -10.61 17.77 -6.04
C LYS A 175 -10.81 19.26 -6.35
N SER A 176 -10.85 20.13 -5.35
CA SER A 176 -11.03 21.57 -5.57
C SER A 176 -9.80 22.26 -6.16
N TRP A 177 -8.62 21.65 -6.10
CA TRP A 177 -7.37 22.27 -6.56
C TRP A 177 -6.47 21.35 -7.40
N LEU A 178 -6.62 20.01 -7.29
CA LEU A 178 -5.71 19.08 -7.96
C LEU A 178 -5.76 19.17 -9.50
N PRO A 179 -6.93 19.22 -10.18
CA PRO A 179 -6.97 19.29 -11.64
C PRO A 179 -6.26 20.52 -12.21
N GLU A 180 -6.48 21.69 -11.60
CA GLU A 180 -5.81 22.94 -12.00
C GLU A 180 -4.30 22.87 -11.77
N LEU A 181 -3.86 22.33 -10.63
CA LEU A 181 -2.43 22.15 -10.36
C LEU A 181 -1.75 21.21 -11.37
N ILE A 182 -2.42 20.13 -11.78
CA ILE A 182 -1.90 19.23 -12.83
C ILE A 182 -1.68 20.01 -14.13
N ASP A 183 -2.66 20.82 -14.54
CA ASP A 183 -2.59 21.60 -15.78
C ASP A 183 -1.48 22.65 -15.74
N GLU A 184 -1.35 23.38 -14.62
CA GLU A 184 -0.27 24.36 -14.41
C GLU A 184 1.12 23.72 -14.51
N VAL A 185 1.30 22.54 -13.91
CA VAL A 185 2.58 21.83 -13.91
C VAL A 185 2.91 21.29 -15.30
N ILE A 186 1.95 20.69 -16.00
CA ILE A 186 2.15 20.21 -17.38
C ILE A 186 2.53 21.38 -18.30
N GLU A 187 1.87 22.54 -18.16
CA GLU A 187 2.21 23.73 -18.95
C GLU A 187 3.62 24.25 -18.64
N LYS A 188 4.01 24.36 -17.35
CA LYS A 188 5.38 24.71 -16.94
C LYS A 188 6.41 23.76 -17.57
N GLN A 189 6.12 22.46 -17.53
CA GLN A 189 6.99 21.40 -18.01
C GLN A 189 7.03 21.24 -19.54
N SER A 190 6.10 21.86 -20.28
CA SER A 190 5.95 21.70 -21.74
C SER A 190 7.17 22.17 -22.55
N SER A 191 7.91 23.14 -22.01
CA SER A 191 9.11 23.71 -22.63
C SER A 191 10.40 23.01 -22.21
N GLU A 192 10.34 22.11 -21.22
CA GLU A 192 11.51 21.43 -20.69
C GLU A 192 12.01 20.35 -21.64
N GLN A 193 13.32 20.31 -21.83
CA GLN A 193 14.00 19.20 -22.50
C GLN A 193 14.62 18.27 -21.45
N PHE A 194 14.53 16.97 -21.70
CA PHE A 194 15.14 15.92 -20.91
C PHE A 194 15.49 14.72 -21.79
N ILE A 195 16.39 13.88 -21.30
CA ILE A 195 16.94 12.70 -21.96
C ILE A 195 16.27 11.49 -21.35
N GLN A 196 15.53 10.75 -22.18
CA GLN A 196 14.97 9.46 -21.80
C GLN A 196 16.08 8.40 -21.71
N PRO A 197 15.96 7.42 -20.80
CA PRO A 197 16.80 6.23 -20.86
C PRO A 197 16.59 5.53 -22.21
N GLU A 198 17.65 5.45 -23.01
CA GLU A 198 17.68 4.70 -24.27
C GLU A 198 18.91 3.78 -24.25
N GLY A 199 18.73 2.52 -24.65
CA GLY A 199 19.78 1.50 -24.62
C GLY A 199 19.38 0.30 -23.78
N GLN A 200 20.38 -0.54 -23.47
CA GLN A 200 20.18 -1.76 -22.69
C GLN A 200 20.78 -1.58 -21.30
N PHE A 201 19.93 -1.67 -20.28
CA PHE A 201 20.29 -1.63 -18.87
C PHE A 201 20.25 -3.04 -18.32
N ALA A 202 21.38 -3.76 -18.40
CA ALA A 202 21.45 -5.16 -17.98
C ALA A 202 20.92 -5.36 -16.54
N THR A 203 20.11 -6.41 -16.36
CA THR A 203 19.42 -6.71 -15.09
C THR A 203 20.38 -6.86 -13.90
N ASP A 204 21.55 -7.46 -14.10
CA ASP A 204 22.57 -7.60 -13.04
C ASP A 204 23.11 -6.25 -12.55
N LYS A 205 23.29 -5.29 -13.45
CA LYS A 205 23.67 -3.91 -13.13
C LYS A 205 22.53 -3.14 -12.44
N GLN A 206 21.28 -3.30 -12.89
CA GLN A 206 20.12 -2.71 -12.21
C GLN A 206 19.99 -3.25 -10.78
N LYS A 207 20.18 -4.56 -10.58
CA LYS A 207 20.20 -5.20 -9.27
C LYS A 207 21.33 -4.67 -8.38
N ALA A 208 22.54 -4.55 -8.92
CA ALA A 208 23.66 -3.98 -8.18
C ALA A 208 23.42 -2.53 -7.74
N LEU A 209 22.83 -1.71 -8.63
CA LEU A 209 22.41 -0.33 -8.32
C LEU A 209 21.35 -0.32 -7.21
N GLY A 210 20.30 -1.13 -7.34
CA GLY A 210 19.25 -1.25 -6.34
C GLY A 210 19.78 -1.63 -4.95
N LEU A 211 20.69 -2.61 -4.89
CA LEU A 211 21.34 -3.00 -3.63
C LEU A 211 22.22 -1.89 -3.03
N GLU A 212 22.88 -1.08 -3.86
CA GLU A 212 23.66 0.09 -3.39
C GLU A 212 22.73 1.17 -2.81
N VAL A 213 21.57 1.41 -3.44
CA VAL A 213 20.55 2.35 -2.94
C VAL A 213 19.90 1.85 -1.65
N MET A 214 19.57 0.56 -1.55
CA MET A 214 19.04 -0.04 -0.32
C MET A 214 20.00 0.12 0.86
N LYS A 215 21.32 0.02 0.63
CA LYS A 215 22.34 0.28 1.66
C LYS A 215 22.35 1.74 2.10
N LEU A 216 22.22 2.69 1.17
CA LEU A 216 22.07 4.12 1.51
C LEU A 216 20.80 4.35 2.35
N LEU A 217 19.71 3.68 1.99
CA LEU A 217 18.45 3.64 2.75
C LEU A 217 18.53 2.77 4.02
N GLN A 218 19.73 2.30 4.39
CA GLN A 218 20.04 1.55 5.61
C GLN A 218 19.16 0.30 5.81
N PHE A 219 18.71 -0.35 4.74
CA PHE A 219 18.02 -1.64 4.82
C PHE A 219 18.91 -2.70 5.49
N ASP A 220 18.35 -3.46 6.43
CA ASP A 220 19.08 -4.53 7.11
C ASP A 220 19.03 -5.83 6.31
N PHE A 221 20.13 -6.13 5.63
CA PHE A 221 20.30 -7.35 4.82
C PHE A 221 20.53 -8.62 5.64
N GLU A 222 20.80 -8.53 6.95
CA GLU A 222 20.85 -9.73 7.81
C GLU A 222 19.43 -10.22 8.16
N HIS A 223 18.44 -9.34 8.08
CA HIS A 223 17.03 -9.61 8.35
C HIS A 223 16.13 -9.34 7.14
N GLY A 224 16.70 -9.40 5.93
CA GLY A 224 15.92 -9.25 4.72
C GLY A 224 16.71 -9.40 3.43
N ARG A 225 15.99 -9.41 2.31
CA ARG A 225 16.56 -9.64 0.98
C ARG A 225 15.72 -9.03 -0.15
N LEU A 226 16.37 -8.86 -1.31
CA LEU A 226 15.75 -8.43 -2.57
C LEU A 226 15.83 -9.57 -3.59
N ASP A 227 14.69 -9.94 -4.15
CA ASP A 227 14.55 -10.95 -5.22
C ASP A 227 13.69 -10.41 -6.39
N GLU A 228 13.42 -11.24 -7.39
CA GLU A 228 12.67 -10.86 -8.59
C GLU A 228 11.29 -11.52 -8.59
N SER A 229 10.28 -10.80 -9.06
CA SER A 229 8.91 -11.30 -9.21
C SER A 229 8.21 -10.58 -10.38
N VAL A 230 7.01 -11.06 -10.76
CA VAL A 230 6.21 -10.42 -11.82
C VAL A 230 5.60 -9.10 -11.37
N HIS A 231 5.23 -9.02 -10.08
CA HIS A 231 4.64 -7.87 -9.42
C HIS A 231 5.43 -7.57 -8.15
N PRO A 232 6.15 -6.44 -8.07
CA PRO A 232 6.87 -6.04 -6.86
C PRO A 232 5.96 -6.03 -5.62
N PHE A 233 6.52 -6.45 -4.49
CA PHE A 233 5.85 -6.41 -3.18
C PHE A 233 6.88 -6.54 -2.05
N CYS A 234 6.47 -6.10 -0.85
CA CYS A 234 7.14 -6.34 0.42
C CYS A 234 6.35 -7.38 1.23
N GLY A 235 7.01 -8.46 1.64
CA GLY A 235 6.40 -9.53 2.41
C GLY A 235 7.34 -10.15 3.44
N GLY A 236 6.98 -11.34 3.93
CA GLY A 236 7.70 -12.00 5.01
C GLY A 236 7.15 -11.61 6.38
N VAL A 237 8.04 -11.41 7.35
CA VAL A 237 7.72 -10.96 8.72
C VAL A 237 8.78 -9.95 9.19
N PRO A 238 8.54 -9.14 10.24
CA PRO A 238 9.47 -8.09 10.69
C PRO A 238 10.94 -8.52 10.90
N SER A 239 11.19 -9.80 11.20
CA SER A 239 12.54 -10.37 11.39
C SER A 239 13.13 -11.07 10.17
N ASP A 240 12.38 -11.22 9.08
CA ASP A 240 12.78 -11.79 7.78
C ASP A 240 11.92 -11.13 6.70
N VAL A 241 12.27 -9.89 6.35
CA VAL A 241 11.52 -9.06 5.40
C VAL A 241 12.04 -9.29 3.98
N ARG A 242 11.17 -9.70 3.08
CA ARG A 242 11.54 -10.05 1.70
C ARG A 242 10.82 -9.15 0.74
N ILE A 243 11.60 -8.35 0.01
CA ILE A 243 11.06 -7.48 -1.03
C ILE A 243 11.38 -8.07 -2.40
N THR A 244 10.52 -7.78 -3.37
CA THR A 244 10.75 -8.17 -4.76
C THR A 244 10.67 -6.96 -5.68
N THR A 245 11.35 -7.04 -6.82
CA THR A 245 11.24 -6.05 -7.88
C THR A 245 11.14 -6.75 -9.24
N ARG A 246 10.92 -5.95 -10.29
CA ARG A 246 10.94 -6.39 -11.68
C ARG A 246 11.86 -5.46 -12.47
N TYR A 247 12.73 -6.04 -13.28
CA TYR A 247 13.62 -5.31 -14.16
C TYR A 247 13.10 -5.36 -15.61
N ASP A 248 13.24 -4.24 -16.33
CA ASP A 248 13.08 -4.16 -17.78
C ASP A 248 14.43 -3.75 -18.34
N GLU A 249 15.02 -4.50 -19.26
CA GLU A 249 16.34 -4.12 -19.79
C GLU A 249 16.29 -2.90 -20.72
N ASN A 250 15.11 -2.42 -21.12
CA ASN A 250 14.97 -1.22 -21.95
C ASN A 250 14.95 0.08 -21.15
N GLU A 251 14.81 0.01 -19.82
CA GLU A 251 14.81 1.15 -18.91
C GLU A 251 15.38 0.75 -17.53
N PHE A 252 15.41 1.63 -16.54
CA PHE A 252 15.82 1.27 -15.16
C PHE A 252 15.16 2.15 -14.10
N VAL A 253 14.42 3.16 -14.54
CA VAL A 253 13.87 4.24 -13.72
C VAL A 253 12.75 3.69 -12.86
N GLN A 254 11.89 2.84 -13.43
CA GLN A 254 10.78 2.22 -12.72
C GLN A 254 11.27 1.22 -11.68
N SER A 255 12.17 0.29 -12.06
CA SER A 255 12.70 -0.73 -11.14
C SER A 255 13.42 -0.08 -9.95
N LEU A 256 14.15 1.03 -10.18
CA LEU A 256 14.85 1.74 -9.13
C LEU A 256 13.89 2.37 -8.10
N MET A 257 12.86 3.08 -8.55
CA MET A 257 11.87 3.67 -7.62
C MET A 257 11.00 2.61 -6.97
N GLY A 258 10.68 1.51 -7.68
CA GLY A 258 10.05 0.35 -7.07
C GLY A 258 10.88 -0.21 -5.91
N ILE A 259 12.20 -0.34 -6.07
CA ILE A 259 13.07 -0.77 -4.97
C ILE A 259 13.06 0.23 -3.81
N VAL A 260 13.09 1.54 -4.08
CA VAL A 260 13.01 2.57 -3.02
C VAL A 260 11.67 2.49 -2.28
N HIS A 261 10.57 2.32 -3.01
CA HIS A 261 9.21 2.16 -2.48
C HIS A 261 9.11 0.94 -1.55
N GLU A 262 9.47 -0.25 -2.05
CA GLU A 262 9.43 -1.48 -1.27
C GLU A 262 10.42 -1.46 -0.09
N THR A 263 11.54 -0.75 -0.22
CA THR A 263 12.46 -0.52 0.90
C THR A 263 11.77 0.29 2.00
N GLY A 264 10.94 1.28 1.68
CA GLY A 264 10.19 2.04 2.68
C GLY A 264 9.20 1.17 3.46
N HIS A 265 8.44 0.32 2.77
CA HIS A 265 7.61 -0.70 3.41
C HIS A 265 8.45 -1.59 4.34
N ALA A 266 9.56 -2.12 3.83
CA ALA A 266 10.39 -3.01 4.61
C ALA A 266 11.06 -2.34 5.82
N ARG A 267 11.43 -1.07 5.70
CA ARG A 267 12.01 -0.31 6.81
C ARG A 267 11.00 -0.07 7.93
N TYR A 268 9.72 0.07 7.60
CA TYR A 268 8.67 0.06 8.62
C TYR A 268 8.63 -1.28 9.33
N GLU A 269 8.53 -2.38 8.58
CA GLU A 269 8.48 -3.74 9.13
C GLU A 269 9.69 -4.05 10.02
N GLN A 270 10.91 -3.75 9.56
CA GLN A 270 12.14 -3.92 10.34
C GLN A 270 12.20 -3.01 11.60
N GLY A 271 11.45 -1.91 11.59
CA GLY A 271 11.35 -0.94 12.68
C GLY A 271 10.25 -1.24 13.71
N LEU A 272 9.40 -2.25 13.48
CA LEU A 272 8.30 -2.61 14.38
C LEU A 272 8.82 -3.10 15.75
N PRO A 273 8.05 -2.90 16.85
CA PRO A 273 8.52 -3.16 18.21
C PRO A 273 8.73 -4.65 18.48
N LYS A 274 10.00 -5.07 18.55
CA LYS A 274 10.41 -6.47 18.79
C LYS A 274 9.82 -7.09 20.06
N SER A 275 9.57 -6.30 21.10
CA SER A 275 8.94 -6.76 22.35
C SER A 275 7.49 -7.25 22.15
N LEU A 276 6.83 -6.79 21.09
CA LEU A 276 5.46 -7.15 20.73
C LEU A 276 5.39 -8.15 19.56
N ALA A 277 6.52 -8.74 19.15
CA ALA A 277 6.55 -9.69 18.05
C ALA A 277 5.54 -10.85 18.26
N GLY A 278 4.76 -11.12 17.22
CA GLY A 278 3.68 -12.12 17.23
C GLY A 278 2.38 -11.67 17.92
N LEU A 279 2.28 -10.40 18.29
CA LEU A 279 1.04 -9.78 18.76
C LEU A 279 0.56 -8.74 17.75
N PRO A 280 -0.77 -8.57 17.57
CA PRO A 280 -1.33 -7.59 16.64
C PRO A 280 -0.97 -6.14 16.99
N SER A 281 -0.75 -5.83 18.27
CA SER A 281 -0.24 -4.52 18.70
C SER A 281 1.18 -4.21 18.21
N GLY A 282 1.94 -5.23 17.83
CA GLY A 282 3.28 -5.09 17.24
C GLY A 282 3.29 -5.01 15.71
N GLU A 283 2.13 -5.08 15.05
CA GLU A 283 2.00 -5.01 13.60
C GLU A 283 1.80 -3.56 13.11
N ALA A 284 1.99 -3.33 11.81
CA ALA A 284 1.72 -2.05 11.16
C ALA A 284 0.29 -1.56 11.42
N ARG A 285 0.12 -0.25 11.66
CA ARG A 285 -1.15 0.33 12.12
C ARG A 285 -2.30 0.18 11.12
N SER A 286 -2.05 0.49 9.86
CA SER A 286 -3.03 0.48 8.77
C SER A 286 -2.32 0.40 7.43
N MET A 287 -3.06 0.12 6.36
CA MET A 287 -2.51 0.17 5.01
C MET A 287 -2.06 1.57 4.62
N GLY A 288 -2.79 2.63 5.02
CA GLY A 288 -2.40 4.01 4.77
C GLY A 288 -1.14 4.42 5.53
N ILE A 289 -0.97 4.00 6.79
CA ILE A 289 0.29 4.23 7.51
C ILE A 289 1.42 3.41 6.88
N HIS A 290 1.16 2.20 6.42
CA HIS A 290 2.18 1.37 5.76
C HIS A 290 2.65 1.99 4.44
N GLU A 291 1.71 2.37 3.59
CA GLU A 291 1.95 3.09 2.34
C GLU A 291 2.61 4.45 2.56
N SER A 292 2.32 5.12 3.68
CA SER A 292 3.01 6.38 3.98
C SER A 292 4.51 6.17 4.18
N GLN A 293 4.97 4.98 4.58
CA GLN A 293 6.40 4.70 4.70
C GLN A 293 7.03 4.44 3.34
N SER A 294 6.37 3.68 2.45
CA SER A 294 6.86 3.49 1.08
C SER A 294 6.92 4.81 0.32
N LEU A 295 5.87 5.64 0.39
CA LEU A 295 5.83 6.95 -0.24
C LEU A 295 6.68 8.00 0.48
N PHE A 296 6.97 7.86 1.77
CA PHE A 296 7.99 8.70 2.41
C PHE A 296 9.36 8.43 1.77
N PHE A 297 9.71 7.16 1.55
CA PHE A 297 10.98 6.79 0.96
C PHE A 297 11.03 7.13 -0.52
N GLU A 298 10.01 6.78 -1.29
CA GLU A 298 9.96 7.02 -2.73
C GLU A 298 9.75 8.50 -3.05
N MET A 299 8.65 9.07 -2.55
CA MET A 299 8.24 10.42 -2.92
C MET A 299 8.96 11.46 -2.10
N GLN A 300 9.00 11.38 -0.77
CA GLN A 300 9.55 12.48 0.05
C GLN A 300 11.08 12.52 0.01
N VAL A 301 11.74 11.36 0.14
CA VAL A 301 13.22 11.24 0.10
C VAL A 301 13.71 10.99 -1.33
N GLY A 302 13.21 9.96 -2.00
CA GLY A 302 13.72 9.42 -3.27
C GLY A 302 13.70 10.42 -4.43
N ARG A 303 12.68 11.26 -4.46
CA ARG A 303 12.50 12.33 -5.46
C ARG A 303 12.93 13.72 -4.95
N SER A 304 13.67 13.80 -3.85
CA SER A 304 14.28 15.06 -3.40
C SER A 304 15.57 15.36 -4.18
N ASP A 305 15.88 16.65 -4.41
CA ASP A 305 17.10 17.05 -5.12
C ASP A 305 18.38 16.42 -4.54
N ALA A 306 18.47 16.38 -3.21
CA ALA A 306 19.62 15.84 -2.50
C ALA A 306 19.78 14.33 -2.72
N PHE A 307 18.68 13.57 -2.77
CA PHE A 307 18.74 12.13 -2.99
C PHE A 307 18.93 11.79 -4.47
N ILE A 308 18.29 12.56 -5.36
CA ILE A 308 18.49 12.47 -6.81
C ILE A 308 19.98 12.63 -7.18
N ALA A 309 20.72 13.50 -6.49
CA ALA A 309 22.17 13.61 -6.70
C ALA A 309 22.92 12.28 -6.41
N HIS A 310 22.55 11.56 -5.35
CA HIS A 310 23.11 10.23 -5.06
C HIS A 310 22.70 9.20 -6.10
N LEU A 311 21.42 9.15 -6.46
CA LEU A 311 20.90 8.22 -7.47
C LEU A 311 21.58 8.40 -8.82
N ALA A 312 21.72 9.65 -9.26
CA ALA A 312 22.42 10.01 -10.49
C ALA A 312 23.89 9.54 -10.45
N GLY A 313 24.59 9.78 -9.34
CA GLY A 313 25.97 9.32 -9.15
C GLY A 313 26.11 7.79 -9.18
N PHE A 314 25.23 7.06 -8.49
CA PHE A 314 25.25 5.60 -8.50
C PHE A 314 24.89 5.03 -9.87
N ALA A 315 23.87 5.57 -10.54
CA ALA A 315 23.49 5.13 -11.88
C ALA A 315 24.61 5.36 -12.89
N ALA A 316 25.27 6.53 -12.86
CA ALA A 316 26.43 6.82 -13.71
C ALA A 316 27.58 5.83 -13.53
N LYS A 317 27.81 5.37 -12.28
CA LYS A 317 28.83 4.38 -11.95
C LYS A 317 28.49 2.98 -12.48
N HIS A 318 27.24 2.55 -12.39
CA HIS A 318 26.82 1.21 -12.85
C HIS A 318 26.62 1.13 -14.37
N PHE A 319 26.22 2.25 -15.00
CA PHE A 319 25.91 2.35 -16.42
C PHE A 319 26.90 3.24 -17.20
N ASP A 320 28.19 3.13 -16.86
CA ASP A 320 29.32 3.88 -17.42
C ASP A 320 29.45 3.89 -18.97
N GLY A 321 28.86 2.91 -19.66
CA GLY A 321 28.81 2.84 -21.11
C GLY A 321 27.73 3.72 -21.79
N HIS A 322 26.83 4.35 -21.04
CA HIS A 322 25.76 5.21 -21.57
C HIS A 322 26.17 6.68 -21.60
N ASN A 323 25.37 7.52 -22.27
CA ASN A 323 25.58 8.96 -22.31
C ASN A 323 25.63 9.56 -20.89
N PRO A 324 26.75 10.16 -20.43
CA PRO A 324 26.84 10.71 -19.08
C PRO A 324 25.79 11.79 -18.75
N ALA A 325 25.28 12.50 -19.77
CA ALA A 325 24.25 13.51 -19.58
C ALA A 325 22.91 12.92 -19.11
N LEU A 326 22.63 11.65 -19.43
CA LEU A 326 21.47 10.90 -18.92
C LEU A 326 21.47 10.88 -17.39
N PHE A 327 22.66 10.74 -16.79
CA PHE A 327 22.88 10.65 -15.34
C PHE A 327 23.28 12.00 -14.72
N SER A 328 22.97 13.12 -15.37
CA SER A 328 23.05 14.41 -14.70
C SER A 328 21.93 14.54 -13.67
N GLN A 329 22.21 15.21 -12.55
CA GLN A 329 21.23 15.46 -11.49
C GLN A 329 19.97 16.13 -12.04
N GLU A 330 20.14 17.13 -12.92
CA GLU A 330 19.03 17.85 -13.56
C GLU A 330 18.16 16.89 -14.40
N ASN A 331 18.77 16.03 -15.21
CA ASN A 331 18.02 15.09 -16.04
C ASN A 331 17.27 14.06 -15.20
N PHE A 332 17.91 13.51 -14.16
CA PHE A 332 17.26 12.59 -13.23
C PHE A 332 16.08 13.25 -12.52
N HIS A 333 16.24 14.49 -12.05
CA HIS A 333 15.13 15.23 -11.45
C HIS A 333 13.96 15.34 -12.42
N LYS A 334 14.21 15.73 -13.67
CA LYS A 334 13.17 15.83 -14.71
C LYS A 334 12.52 14.50 -15.07
N LEU A 335 13.26 13.38 -15.01
CA LEU A 335 12.70 12.03 -15.22
C LEU A 335 11.74 11.66 -14.09
N TYR A 336 12.14 11.85 -12.84
CA TYR A 336 11.35 11.45 -11.68
C TYR A 336 10.28 12.46 -11.27
N THR A 337 10.22 13.64 -11.87
CA THR A 337 9.16 14.64 -11.61
C THR A 337 8.33 14.94 -12.85
N ARG A 338 8.42 14.12 -13.91
CA ARG A 338 7.60 14.30 -15.10
C ARG A 338 6.15 14.01 -14.79
N VAL A 339 5.28 14.99 -15.06
CA VAL A 339 3.82 14.83 -14.90
C VAL A 339 3.20 14.55 -16.26
N LYS A 340 2.33 13.54 -16.32
CA LYS A 340 1.57 13.19 -17.51
C LYS A 340 0.24 12.57 -17.13
N LYS A 341 -0.86 13.15 -17.63
CA LYS A 341 -2.17 12.53 -17.61
C LYS A 341 -2.16 11.23 -18.42
N ASP A 342 -2.45 10.11 -17.78
CA ASP A 342 -2.57 8.80 -18.43
C ASP A 342 -3.72 7.98 -17.82
N PHE A 343 -4.00 6.81 -18.40
CA PHE A 343 -5.11 5.96 -18.00
C PHE A 343 -4.78 5.04 -16.82
N ILE A 344 -3.51 4.64 -16.69
CA ILE A 344 -3.09 3.53 -15.83
C ILE A 344 -2.61 4.05 -14.48
N ARG A 345 -3.33 3.69 -13.41
CA ARG A 345 -3.03 4.12 -12.03
C ARG A 345 -1.63 3.71 -11.57
N VAL A 346 -1.23 2.46 -11.83
CA VAL A 346 0.07 1.94 -11.36
C VAL A 346 1.27 2.62 -12.01
N ASP A 347 1.06 3.29 -13.15
CA ASP A 347 2.10 4.03 -13.87
C ASP A 347 1.95 5.55 -13.67
N ALA A 348 0.95 6.00 -12.90
CA ALA A 348 0.66 7.42 -12.71
C ALA A 348 1.75 8.10 -11.87
N ASP A 349 2.09 9.33 -12.26
CA ASP A 349 3.01 10.17 -11.50
C ASP A 349 2.39 10.65 -10.18
N GLU A 350 3.22 11.16 -9.27
CA GLU A 350 2.81 11.60 -7.93
C GLU A 350 1.64 12.61 -7.94
N LEU A 351 1.54 13.43 -8.99
CA LEU A 351 0.55 14.50 -9.08
C LEU A 351 -0.79 14.01 -9.66
N THR A 352 -0.76 13.07 -10.61
CA THR A 352 -1.98 12.51 -11.23
C THR A 352 -2.54 11.32 -10.46
N TYR A 353 -1.69 10.57 -9.73
CA TYR A 353 -2.07 9.37 -8.98
C TYR A 353 -3.29 9.54 -8.05
N PRO A 354 -3.43 10.62 -7.24
CA PRO A 354 -4.57 10.78 -6.35
C PRO A 354 -5.92 10.83 -7.08
N ALA A 355 -5.97 11.36 -8.31
CA ALA A 355 -7.20 11.39 -9.10
C ALA A 355 -7.71 9.96 -9.42
N HIS A 356 -6.80 9.03 -9.69
CA HIS A 356 -7.12 7.63 -9.92
C HIS A 356 -7.66 6.93 -8.66
N VAL A 357 -7.18 7.29 -7.48
CA VAL A 357 -7.67 6.72 -6.22
C VAL A 357 -9.04 7.28 -5.87
N ILE A 358 -9.22 8.60 -5.99
CA ILE A 358 -10.48 9.27 -5.64
C ILE A 358 -11.64 8.74 -6.49
N LEU A 359 -11.45 8.52 -7.79
CA LEU A 359 -12.52 7.97 -8.63
C LEU A 359 -12.93 6.56 -8.18
N ARG A 360 -11.97 5.72 -7.76
CA ARG A 360 -12.24 4.36 -7.29
C ARG A 360 -12.99 4.41 -5.97
N TYR A 361 -12.50 5.19 -5.01
CA TYR A 361 -13.17 5.43 -3.74
C TYR A 361 -14.66 5.80 -3.92
N GLU A 362 -14.96 6.77 -4.79
CA GLU A 362 -16.34 7.21 -4.98
C GLU A 362 -17.23 6.13 -5.59
N ILE A 363 -16.69 5.37 -6.56
CA ILE A 363 -17.40 4.23 -7.16
C ILE A 363 -17.64 3.13 -6.12
N GLU A 364 -16.61 2.74 -5.36
CA GLU A 364 -16.74 1.70 -4.34
C GLU A 364 -17.74 2.11 -3.25
N ARG A 365 -17.64 3.34 -2.75
CA ARG A 365 -18.53 3.88 -1.72
C ARG A 365 -19.99 3.79 -2.16
N ASP A 366 -20.29 4.21 -3.39
CA ASP A 366 -21.66 4.20 -3.88
C ASP A 366 -22.13 2.80 -4.26
N LEU A 367 -21.24 1.92 -4.74
CA LEU A 367 -21.54 0.53 -5.08
C LEU A 367 -21.85 -0.30 -3.84
N ILE A 368 -20.99 -0.27 -2.83
CA ILE A 368 -21.12 -1.09 -1.62
C ILE A 368 -22.30 -0.62 -0.75
N ASN A 369 -22.59 0.69 -0.75
CA ASN A 369 -23.80 1.21 -0.11
C ASN A 369 -25.08 1.01 -0.95
N GLY A 370 -25.01 0.34 -2.11
CA GLY A 370 -26.17 0.02 -2.95
C GLY A 370 -26.81 1.20 -3.68
N LYS A 371 -26.09 2.32 -3.83
CA LYS A 371 -26.57 3.52 -4.55
C LYS A 371 -26.43 3.40 -6.06
N ILE A 372 -25.47 2.60 -6.53
CA ILE A 372 -25.24 2.27 -7.95
C ILE A 372 -25.15 0.75 -8.12
N LYS A 373 -25.24 0.28 -9.36
CA LYS A 373 -25.07 -1.12 -9.73
C LYS A 373 -23.70 -1.36 -10.38
N HIS A 374 -23.27 -2.61 -10.38
CA HIS A 374 -22.06 -3.05 -11.09
C HIS A 374 -22.10 -2.68 -12.58
N THR A 375 -23.28 -2.69 -13.21
CA THR A 375 -23.44 -2.27 -14.62
C THR A 375 -23.18 -0.80 -14.89
N ASP A 376 -23.27 0.07 -13.87
CA ASP A 376 -23.15 1.53 -14.03
C ASP A 376 -21.69 2.00 -14.02
N VAL A 377 -20.78 1.12 -13.59
CA VAL A 377 -19.36 1.44 -13.34
C VAL A 377 -18.61 1.95 -14.57
N PRO A 378 -18.75 1.41 -15.80
CA PRO A 378 -18.00 1.94 -16.94
C PRO A 378 -18.35 3.38 -17.28
N GLU A 379 -19.63 3.76 -17.17
CA GLU A 379 -20.08 5.12 -17.45
C GLU A 379 -19.54 6.10 -16.39
N LEU A 380 -19.70 5.75 -15.11
CA LEU A 380 -19.19 6.54 -13.99
C LEU A 380 -17.66 6.67 -14.01
N TRP A 381 -16.96 5.61 -14.40
CA TRP A 381 -15.51 5.64 -14.58
C TRP A 381 -15.11 6.65 -15.66
N ASN A 382 -15.79 6.63 -16.81
CA ASN A 382 -15.53 7.59 -17.89
C ASN A 382 -15.84 9.03 -17.46
N GLU A 383 -16.95 9.26 -16.79
CA GLU A 383 -17.32 10.59 -16.26
C GLU A 383 -16.22 11.13 -15.32
N LYS A 384 -15.78 10.32 -14.35
CA LYS A 384 -14.77 10.75 -13.37
C LYS A 384 -13.39 10.91 -13.99
N MET A 385 -12.96 10.03 -14.90
CA MET A 385 -11.70 10.19 -15.63
C MET A 385 -11.69 11.47 -16.49
N GLN A 386 -12.80 11.81 -17.13
CA GLN A 386 -12.96 13.07 -17.86
C GLN A 386 -12.89 14.27 -16.90
N ALA A 387 -13.62 14.22 -15.79
CA ALA A 387 -13.67 15.32 -14.83
C ALA A 387 -12.31 15.60 -14.16
N TYR A 388 -11.52 14.57 -13.87
CA TYR A 388 -10.29 14.74 -13.08
C TYR A 388 -9.03 14.82 -13.95
N LEU A 389 -8.98 14.10 -15.06
CA LEU A 389 -7.80 14.00 -15.92
C LEU A 389 -8.07 14.42 -17.37
N GLY A 390 -9.31 14.73 -17.75
CA GLY A 390 -9.65 15.07 -19.14
C GLY A 390 -9.51 13.90 -20.12
N LEU A 391 -9.54 12.66 -19.62
CA LEU A 391 -9.33 11.46 -20.41
C LEU A 391 -10.63 10.66 -20.55
N SER A 392 -11.01 10.30 -21.79
CA SER A 392 -12.16 9.42 -22.04
C SER A 392 -11.75 7.96 -21.99
N THR A 393 -12.45 7.15 -21.19
CA THR A 393 -12.35 5.69 -21.19
C THR A 393 -13.53 5.02 -21.89
N LYS A 394 -14.36 5.79 -22.61
CA LYS A 394 -15.47 5.28 -23.40
C LYS A 394 -14.99 4.16 -24.32
N ASP A 395 -15.65 3.01 -24.24
CA ASP A 395 -15.35 1.78 -24.97
C ASP A 395 -13.93 1.20 -24.72
N ASN A 396 -13.16 1.74 -23.77
CA ASN A 396 -11.83 1.27 -23.38
C ASN A 396 -11.84 0.77 -21.93
N PHE A 397 -12.44 -0.40 -21.71
CA PHE A 397 -12.56 -1.04 -20.41
C PHE A 397 -11.22 -1.61 -19.91
N LYS A 398 -10.39 -2.12 -20.83
CA LYS A 398 -9.04 -2.66 -20.57
C LYS A 398 -8.17 -1.71 -19.75
N ASN A 399 -8.14 -0.44 -20.15
CA ASN A 399 -7.43 0.65 -19.47
C ASN A 399 -8.39 1.57 -18.69
N GLY A 400 -9.67 1.21 -18.64
CA GLY A 400 -10.71 1.86 -17.84
C GLY A 400 -10.97 1.07 -16.57
N CYS A 401 -12.23 0.73 -16.32
CA CYS A 401 -12.68 0.07 -15.09
C CYS A 401 -12.11 -1.34 -14.84
N MET A 402 -11.57 -2.01 -15.86
CA MET A 402 -10.97 -3.35 -15.69
C MET A 402 -9.45 -3.29 -15.45
N GLN A 403 -8.84 -2.12 -15.33
CA GLN A 403 -7.38 -2.02 -15.29
C GLN A 403 -6.74 -2.64 -14.03
N ASP A 404 -7.49 -2.68 -12.92
CA ASP A 404 -7.02 -3.15 -11.61
C ASP A 404 -7.66 -4.48 -11.20
N ILE A 405 -6.87 -5.31 -10.54
CA ILE A 405 -7.27 -6.65 -10.08
C ILE A 405 -8.16 -6.63 -8.81
N HIS A 406 -8.07 -5.59 -7.99
CA HIS A 406 -8.64 -5.51 -6.63
C HIS A 406 -10.15 -5.82 -6.53
N TRP A 407 -10.94 -5.50 -7.56
CA TRP A 407 -12.38 -5.77 -7.52
C TRP A 407 -12.73 -7.20 -7.92
N THR A 408 -11.77 -7.95 -8.47
CA THR A 408 -12.00 -9.33 -8.91
C THR A 408 -12.22 -10.27 -7.73
N ASP A 409 -11.61 -10.00 -6.57
CA ASP A 409 -11.73 -10.79 -5.34
C ASP A 409 -12.45 -10.06 -4.20
N GLY A 410 -12.98 -8.85 -4.49
CA GLY A 410 -13.82 -8.10 -3.56
C GLY A 410 -13.05 -7.26 -2.54
N ALA A 411 -11.81 -6.84 -2.84
CA ALA A 411 -11.01 -5.95 -2.01
C ALA A 411 -11.50 -4.48 -2.03
N PHE A 412 -12.77 -4.26 -1.68
CA PHE A 412 -13.40 -2.95 -1.59
C PHE A 412 -12.99 -2.22 -0.31
N GLY A 413 -12.77 -0.90 -0.39
CA GLY A 413 -12.27 -0.10 0.73
C GLY A 413 -10.73 -0.06 0.82
N TYR A 414 -10.03 -0.77 -0.07
CA TYR A 414 -8.56 -0.82 -0.08
C TYR A 414 -7.94 0.43 -0.72
N PHE A 415 -8.43 0.85 -1.90
CA PHE A 415 -7.82 1.93 -2.68
C PHE A 415 -7.58 3.25 -1.94
N PRO A 416 -8.47 3.72 -1.04
CA PRO A 416 -8.24 4.97 -0.32
C PRO A 416 -6.91 5.01 0.42
N SER A 417 -6.43 3.86 0.93
CA SER A 417 -5.17 3.75 1.67
C SER A 417 -3.97 4.30 0.88
N TYR A 418 -3.96 4.18 -0.45
CA TYR A 418 -2.86 4.68 -1.27
C TYR A 418 -2.68 6.20 -1.19
N THR A 419 -3.77 6.96 -1.37
CA THR A 419 -3.70 8.42 -1.30
C THR A 419 -3.59 8.92 0.14
N LEU A 420 -4.17 8.19 1.11
CA LEU A 420 -3.92 8.47 2.52
C LEU A 420 -2.44 8.35 2.86
N GLY A 421 -1.77 7.31 2.34
CA GLY A 421 -0.32 7.13 2.45
C GLY A 421 0.47 8.33 1.96
N ALA A 422 0.14 8.84 0.77
CA ALA A 422 0.81 10.03 0.21
C ALA A 422 0.65 11.26 1.11
N MET A 423 -0.55 11.45 1.69
CA MET A 423 -0.83 12.56 2.58
C MET A 423 -0.12 12.45 3.93
N TYR A 424 -0.15 11.26 4.55
CA TYR A 424 0.59 10.98 5.77
C TYR A 424 2.10 11.18 5.56
N ALA A 425 2.65 10.70 4.44
CA ALA A 425 4.07 10.87 4.11
C ALA A 425 4.48 12.35 4.06
N ALA A 426 3.69 13.19 3.38
CA ALA A 426 3.94 14.63 3.31
C ALA A 426 3.82 15.31 4.69
N GLN A 427 2.82 14.91 5.48
CA GLN A 427 2.61 15.41 6.84
C GLN A 427 3.76 15.02 7.79
N PHE A 428 4.25 13.78 7.70
CA PHE A 428 5.42 13.31 8.46
C PHE A 428 6.68 14.07 8.05
N MET A 429 6.91 14.28 6.75
CA MET A 429 8.05 15.06 6.27
C MET A 429 8.00 16.52 6.77
N ALA A 430 6.83 17.15 6.72
CA ALA A 430 6.64 18.51 7.21
C ALA A 430 6.90 18.63 8.73
N ALA A 431 6.42 17.67 9.53
CA ALA A 431 6.69 17.62 10.96
C ALA A 431 8.18 17.35 11.26
N MET A 432 8.80 16.40 10.55
CA MET A 432 10.20 16.04 10.72
C MET A 432 11.14 17.22 10.45
N LYS A 433 10.90 18.00 9.40
CA LYS A 433 11.71 19.19 9.04
C LYS A 433 11.75 20.28 10.13
N GLN A 434 10.87 20.22 11.14
CA GLN A 434 10.91 21.14 12.28
C GLN A 434 12.02 20.80 13.29
N THR A 435 12.50 19.55 13.29
CA THR A 435 13.47 19.06 14.28
C THR A 435 14.69 18.37 13.66
N VAL A 436 14.65 18.02 12.37
CA VAL A 436 15.73 17.34 11.65
C VAL A 436 16.11 18.16 10.41
N ASP A 437 17.41 18.41 10.22
CA ASP A 437 17.94 18.95 8.95
C ASP A 437 18.01 17.82 7.91
N VAL A 438 16.86 17.56 7.28
CA VAL A 438 16.65 16.46 6.33
C VAL A 438 17.59 16.58 5.13
N ASP A 439 17.73 17.79 4.56
CA ASP A 439 18.55 17.99 3.36
C ASP A 439 20.03 17.75 3.65
N ALA A 440 20.54 18.22 4.80
CA ALA A 440 21.91 17.95 5.20
C ALA A 440 22.16 16.45 5.44
N ALA A 441 21.22 15.75 6.09
CA ALA A 441 21.32 14.31 6.33
C ALA A 441 21.38 13.52 5.01
N ILE A 442 20.51 13.85 4.04
CA ILE A 442 20.51 13.23 2.72
C ILE A 442 21.81 13.54 1.98
N LYS A 443 22.24 14.80 1.89
CA LYS A 443 23.49 15.19 1.21
C LYS A 443 24.72 14.48 1.78
N ALA A 444 24.78 14.31 3.09
CA ALA A 444 25.87 13.60 3.77
C ALA A 444 25.84 12.08 3.57
N GLY A 445 24.74 11.52 3.04
CA GLY A 445 24.54 10.06 2.93
C GLY A 445 24.32 9.37 4.28
N ASN A 446 24.04 10.12 5.34
CA ASN A 446 23.75 9.60 6.67
C ASN A 446 22.30 9.87 7.04
N LEU A 447 21.42 8.93 6.66
CA LEU A 447 19.97 9.02 6.87
C LEU A 447 19.52 8.66 8.30
N THR A 448 20.46 8.38 9.21
CA THR A 448 20.15 8.00 10.60
C THR A 448 19.21 8.99 11.30
N PRO A 449 19.39 10.33 11.21
CA PRO A 449 18.48 11.26 11.86
C PRO A 449 17.03 11.16 11.36
N ILE A 450 16.83 10.90 10.07
CA ILE A 450 15.51 10.74 9.44
C ILE A 450 14.85 9.46 9.96
N PHE A 451 15.58 8.36 9.95
CA PHE A 451 15.04 7.05 10.34
C PHE A 451 14.89 6.92 11.86
N SER A 452 15.69 7.61 12.67
CA SER A 452 15.44 7.74 14.10
C SER A 452 14.13 8.47 14.37
N TRP A 453 13.85 9.56 13.65
CA TRP A 453 12.57 10.26 13.79
C TRP A 453 11.38 9.36 13.42
N LEU A 454 11.44 8.64 12.30
CA LEU A 454 10.36 7.72 11.91
C LEU A 454 10.22 6.56 12.90
N SER A 455 11.33 6.00 13.38
CA SER A 455 11.33 4.98 14.43
C SER A 455 10.61 5.46 15.69
N ASP A 456 10.99 6.63 16.20
CA ASP A 456 10.52 7.13 17.49
C ASP A 456 9.05 7.59 17.47
N ASN A 457 8.60 8.10 16.32
CA ASN A 457 7.27 8.68 16.17
C ASN A 457 6.27 7.73 15.54
N ILE A 458 6.70 6.82 14.66
CA ILE A 458 5.82 5.96 13.87
C ILE A 458 6.13 4.47 14.10
N TRP A 459 7.33 4.00 13.73
CA TRP A 459 7.57 2.56 13.57
C TRP A 459 7.46 1.78 14.87
N ASN A 460 8.08 2.27 15.95
CA ASN A 460 8.12 1.56 17.21
C ASN A 460 6.77 1.55 17.96
N LYS A 461 5.74 2.23 17.44
CA LYS A 461 4.40 2.27 18.02
C LYS A 461 3.54 1.09 17.59
N GLY A 462 3.87 0.43 16.47
CA GLY A 462 3.03 -0.60 15.87
C GLY A 462 1.57 -0.17 15.84
N SER A 463 0.72 -0.97 16.47
CA SER A 463 -0.72 -0.73 16.63
C SER A 463 -1.14 -0.42 18.07
N LEU A 464 -0.23 0.12 18.90
CA LEU A 464 -0.55 0.53 20.28
C LEU A 464 -1.53 1.72 20.31
N LEU A 465 -1.39 2.63 19.37
CA LEU A 465 -2.22 3.82 19.23
C LEU A 465 -3.28 3.60 18.13
N THR A 466 -4.40 4.32 18.20
CA THR A 466 -5.26 4.50 17.01
C THR A 466 -4.53 5.34 15.96
N THR A 467 -4.99 5.31 14.70
CA THR A 467 -4.35 6.07 13.62
C THR A 467 -4.29 7.57 13.91
N ASP A 468 -5.39 8.16 14.39
CA ASP A 468 -5.45 9.58 14.75
C ASP A 468 -4.54 9.92 15.93
N GLU A 469 -4.48 9.07 16.96
CA GLU A 469 -3.56 9.26 18.09
C GLU A 469 -2.10 9.19 17.65
N LEU A 470 -1.75 8.22 16.80
CA LEU A 470 -0.41 8.04 16.24
C LEU A 470 0.04 9.29 15.47
N VAL A 471 -0.79 9.73 14.52
CA VAL A 471 -0.48 10.86 13.64
C VAL A 471 -0.44 12.15 14.45
N LYS A 472 -1.41 12.37 15.34
CA LYS A 472 -1.45 13.55 16.21
C LYS A 472 -0.28 13.62 17.17
N GLN A 473 0.17 12.49 17.72
CA GLN A 473 1.36 12.46 18.57
C GLN A 473 2.63 12.76 17.77
N ALA A 474 2.75 12.25 16.54
CA ALA A 474 3.91 12.47 15.69
C ALA A 474 4.00 13.88 15.10
N THR A 475 2.86 14.49 14.75
CA THR A 475 2.83 15.72 13.94
C THR A 475 2.04 16.88 14.55
N GLY A 476 1.37 16.66 15.69
CA GLY A 476 0.56 17.66 16.38
C GLY A 476 -0.88 17.82 15.88
N ASP A 477 -1.28 17.12 14.81
CA ASP A 477 -2.61 17.19 14.19
C ASP A 477 -3.02 15.81 13.66
N THR A 478 -4.31 15.58 13.44
CA THR A 478 -4.79 14.40 12.68
C THR A 478 -4.45 14.55 11.19
N LEU A 479 -4.87 13.61 10.33
CA LEU A 479 -4.59 13.72 8.89
C LEU A 479 -5.06 15.05 8.29
N ASN A 480 -4.16 15.75 7.61
CA ASN A 480 -4.42 17.05 7.02
C ASN A 480 -3.84 17.16 5.60
N ALA A 481 -4.72 17.17 4.59
CA ALA A 481 -4.34 17.22 3.18
C ALA A 481 -3.57 18.50 2.78
N GLN A 482 -3.55 19.55 3.61
CA GLN A 482 -2.82 20.77 3.30
C GLN A 482 -1.31 20.52 3.16
N PHE A 483 -0.73 19.65 3.99
CA PHE A 483 0.69 19.28 3.88
C PHE A 483 1.02 18.65 2.53
N PHE A 484 0.13 17.80 2.02
CA PHE A 484 0.29 17.18 0.70
C PHE A 484 0.19 18.22 -0.43
N LYS A 485 -0.80 19.11 -0.36
CA LYS A 485 -0.95 20.21 -1.32
C LYS A 485 0.29 21.09 -1.38
N ASP A 486 0.81 21.49 -0.22
CA ASP A 486 1.99 22.37 -0.13
C ASP A 486 3.24 21.67 -0.65
N HIS A 487 3.42 20.38 -0.32
CA HIS A 487 4.48 19.55 -0.86
C HIS A 487 4.47 19.51 -2.40
N LEU A 488 3.32 19.20 -3.00
CA LEU A 488 3.19 19.14 -4.46
C LEU A 488 3.47 20.51 -5.10
N LYS A 489 2.94 21.61 -4.53
CA LYS A 489 3.22 22.95 -5.04
C LYS A 489 4.71 23.30 -4.98
N ILE A 490 5.37 23.02 -3.86
CA ILE A 490 6.80 23.28 -3.69
C ILE A 490 7.62 22.47 -4.70
N ARG A 491 7.32 21.17 -4.87
CA ARG A 491 8.06 20.30 -5.78
C ARG A 491 7.90 20.69 -7.25
N TYR A 492 6.67 20.90 -7.68
CA TYR A 492 6.38 21.00 -9.11
C TYR A 492 6.35 22.45 -9.62
N LEU A 493 5.98 23.41 -8.77
CA LEU A 493 5.92 24.82 -9.14
C LEU A 493 7.02 25.69 -8.53
N GLY A 494 7.62 25.26 -7.42
CA GLY A 494 8.71 25.96 -6.72
C GLY A 494 10.01 26.08 -7.50
#